data_AF-A0A8B6C645-F1
#
_entry.id   AF-A0A8B6C645-F1
#
_cell.length_a   1.000
_cell.length_b   1.000
_cell.length_c   1.000
_cell.angle_alpha   90.00
_cell.angle_beta   90.00
_cell.angle_gamma   90.00
#
_symmetry.space_group_name_H-M   'P 1'
#
loop_
_entity.id
_entity.type
_entity.pdbx_description
1 polymer ?
#
loop_
_entity_poly.entity_id
_entity_poly.type
_entity_poly.pdbx_seq_one_letter_code
_entity_poly.pdbx_strand_id
1 'polypeptide(L)'
;MLEDSIKEGRQIRTKYQERLKEIENKRKEKLRKKQIALERKQKAAIKTKTKHTSDVIYYGLWQRPDEVHAILNVITAVTEKRKALRSQIKFRQKVLKQIVVDKKLYFVSEKGKALSLKKLNSNVIKLIVDATEGPSEETVARGVPLFVGKKALRTFKEGKWNGRVLSVVKGFPNL
;
A
#
# COMPACT_ATOMS: atom_id res chain seq x y z
N MET A 1 -57.40 28.60 -15.45
CA MET A 1 -56.61 29.31 -14.41
C MET A 1 -56.26 28.40 -13.23
N LEU A 2 -57.21 27.93 -12.40
CA LEU A 2 -56.89 27.04 -11.26
C LEU A 2 -56.42 25.63 -11.68
N GLU A 3 -57.02 25.05 -12.71
CA GLU A 3 -56.65 23.72 -13.21
C GLU A 3 -55.24 23.67 -13.83
N ASP A 4 -54.82 24.76 -14.46
CA ASP A 4 -53.51 24.89 -15.10
C ASP A 4 -52.40 24.92 -14.04
N SER A 5 -52.59 25.69 -12.96
CA SER A 5 -51.66 25.72 -11.82
C SER A 5 -51.56 24.37 -11.10
N ILE A 6 -52.65 23.59 -11.01
CA ILE A 6 -52.61 22.23 -10.43
C ILE A 6 -51.81 21.28 -11.33
N LYS A 7 -51.96 21.38 -12.66
CA LYS A 7 -51.18 20.59 -13.62
C LYS A 7 -49.70 20.96 -13.58
N GLU A 8 -49.37 22.25 -13.52
CA GLU A 8 -47.99 22.75 -13.37
C GLU A 8 -47.34 22.25 -12.08
N GLY A 9 -48.04 22.33 -10.93
CA GLY A 9 -47.54 21.81 -9.65
C GLY A 9 -47.24 20.31 -9.69
N ARG A 10 -48.11 19.52 -10.35
CA ARG A 10 -47.87 18.08 -10.57
C ARG A 10 -46.63 17.84 -11.45
N GLN A 11 -46.47 18.59 -12.54
CA GLN A 11 -45.30 18.48 -13.41
C GLN A 11 -44.00 18.84 -12.69
N ILE A 12 -44.01 19.87 -11.84
CA ILE A 12 -42.84 20.26 -11.03
C ILE A 12 -42.47 19.12 -10.07
N ARG A 13 -43.46 18.52 -9.40
CA ARG A 13 -43.22 17.39 -8.48
C ARG A 13 -42.64 16.17 -9.21
N THR A 14 -43.14 15.85 -10.41
CA THR A 14 -42.60 14.75 -11.22
C THR A 14 -41.15 15.00 -11.63
N LYS A 15 -40.85 16.19 -12.18
CA LYS A 15 -39.48 16.60 -12.55
C LYS A 15 -38.52 16.58 -11.36
N TYR A 16 -38.99 16.97 -10.18
CA TYR A 16 -38.18 16.91 -8.96
C TYR A 16 -37.86 15.47 -8.55
N GLN A 17 -38.84 14.57 -8.57
CA GLN A 17 -38.64 13.14 -8.29
C GLN A 17 -37.70 12.47 -9.30
N GLU A 18 -37.83 12.81 -10.58
CA GLU A 18 -36.91 12.34 -11.63
C GLU A 18 -35.48 12.81 -11.38
N ARG A 19 -35.27 14.09 -11.05
CA ARG A 19 -33.95 14.62 -10.70
C ARG A 19 -33.35 13.93 -9.46
N LEU A 20 -34.14 13.66 -8.43
CA LEU A 20 -33.68 12.93 -7.25
C LEU A 20 -33.20 11.51 -7.62
N LYS A 21 -33.99 10.78 -8.42
CA LYS A 21 -33.61 9.46 -8.93
C LYS A 21 -32.34 9.52 -9.79
N GLU A 22 -32.21 10.53 -10.64
CA GLU A 22 -31.02 10.72 -11.47
C GLU A 22 -29.76 10.98 -10.63
N ILE A 23 -29.85 11.83 -9.60
CA ILE A 23 -28.76 12.09 -8.66
C ILE A 23 -28.38 10.80 -7.91
N GLU A 24 -29.36 10.04 -7.44
CA GLU A 24 -29.13 8.78 -6.75
C GLU A 24 -28.44 7.76 -7.67
N ASN A 25 -28.90 7.63 -8.91
CA ASN A 25 -28.29 6.75 -9.92
C ASN A 25 -26.85 7.17 -10.22
N LYS A 26 -26.58 8.47 -10.41
CA LYS A 26 -25.21 9.00 -10.59
C LYS A 26 -24.30 8.67 -9.40
N ARG A 27 -24.82 8.75 -8.17
CA ARG A 27 -24.08 8.37 -6.95
C ARG A 27 -23.78 6.87 -6.93
N LYS A 28 -24.78 6.02 -7.22
CA LYS A 28 -24.63 4.56 -7.29
C LYS A 28 -23.60 4.16 -8.34
N GLU A 29 -23.65 4.74 -9.53
CA GLU A 29 -22.66 4.49 -10.58
C GLU A 29 -21.25 4.90 -10.18
N LYS A 30 -21.09 6.08 -9.55
CA LYS A 30 -19.79 6.57 -9.09
C LYS A 30 -19.20 5.63 -8.03
N LEU A 31 -20.03 5.13 -7.12
CA LEU A 31 -19.62 4.13 -6.13
C LEU A 31 -19.24 2.80 -6.79
N ARG A 32 -20.04 2.31 -7.73
CA ARG A 32 -19.75 1.07 -8.47
C ARG A 32 -18.44 1.17 -9.25
N LYS A 33 -18.19 2.29 -9.94
CA LYS A 33 -16.92 2.54 -10.65
C LYS A 33 -15.72 2.53 -9.68
N LYS A 34 -15.86 3.15 -8.51
CA LYS A 34 -14.82 3.11 -7.46
C LYS A 34 -14.57 1.70 -6.95
N GLN A 35 -15.62 0.91 -6.74
CA GLN A 35 -15.52 -0.48 -6.28
C GLN A 35 -14.79 -1.36 -7.31
N ILE A 36 -15.19 -1.29 -8.58
CA ILE A 36 -14.52 -2.01 -9.67
C ILE A 36 -13.03 -1.61 -9.77
N ALA A 37 -12.72 -0.31 -9.67
CA ALA A 37 -11.34 0.15 -9.70
C ALA A 37 -10.52 -0.38 -8.51
N LEU A 38 -11.12 -0.44 -7.32
CA LEU A 38 -10.49 -0.98 -6.11
C LEU A 38 -10.22 -2.48 -6.26
N GLU A 39 -11.19 -3.26 -6.72
CA GLU A 39 -11.03 -4.70 -6.98
C GLU A 39 -9.95 -4.98 -8.02
N ARG A 40 -9.92 -4.22 -9.12
CA ARG A 40 -8.86 -4.34 -10.13
C ARG A 40 -7.48 -4.06 -9.53
N LYS A 41 -7.37 -3.02 -8.70
CA LYS A 41 -6.12 -2.68 -8.00
C LYS A 41 -5.69 -3.79 -7.03
N GLN A 42 -6.62 -4.38 -6.29
CA GLN A 42 -6.36 -5.50 -5.39
C GLN A 42 -5.91 -6.75 -6.14
N LYS A 43 -6.61 -7.14 -7.20
CA LYS A 43 -6.22 -8.27 -8.07
C LYS A 43 -4.84 -8.08 -8.67
N ALA A 44 -4.52 -6.87 -9.16
CA ALA A 44 -3.19 -6.54 -9.67
C ALA A 44 -2.11 -6.61 -8.56
N ALA A 45 -2.41 -6.16 -7.34
CA ALA A 45 -1.51 -6.25 -6.21
C ALA A 45 -1.23 -7.72 -5.82
N ILE A 46 -2.25 -8.58 -5.80
CA ILE A 46 -2.09 -10.01 -5.53
C ILE A 46 -1.24 -10.66 -6.63
N LYS A 47 -1.56 -10.42 -7.91
CA LYS A 47 -0.82 -10.96 -9.06
C LYS A 47 0.65 -10.56 -9.06
N THR A 48 0.96 -9.32 -8.66
CA THR A 48 2.35 -8.87 -8.57
C THR A 48 3.09 -9.50 -7.40
N LYS A 49 2.44 -9.69 -6.25
CA LYS A 49 3.01 -10.43 -5.12
C LYS A 49 3.27 -11.88 -5.47
N THR A 50 2.30 -12.59 -6.05
CA THR A 50 2.48 -14.00 -6.43
C THR A 50 3.62 -14.19 -7.41
N LYS A 51 3.75 -13.29 -8.40
CA LYS A 51 4.91 -13.28 -9.30
C LYS A 51 6.23 -13.15 -8.55
N HIS A 52 6.36 -12.16 -7.66
CA HIS A 52 7.60 -11.94 -6.92
C HIS A 52 7.92 -13.09 -5.95
N THR A 53 6.90 -13.70 -5.34
CA THR A 53 7.06 -14.90 -4.52
C THR A 53 7.55 -16.07 -5.37
N SER A 54 6.96 -16.30 -6.55
CA SER A 54 7.41 -17.34 -7.48
C SER A 54 8.85 -17.13 -7.93
N ASP A 55 9.23 -15.89 -8.25
CA ASP A 55 10.59 -15.55 -8.65
C ASP A 55 11.60 -15.88 -7.52
N VAL A 56 11.24 -15.64 -6.25
CA VAL A 56 12.12 -15.96 -5.11
C VAL A 56 12.13 -17.44 -4.75
N ILE A 57 11.01 -18.15 -4.90
CA ILE A 57 10.99 -19.62 -4.73
C ILE A 57 11.96 -20.27 -5.72
N TYR A 58 12.03 -19.77 -6.96
CA TYR A 58 12.93 -20.30 -7.98
C TYR A 58 14.42 -20.12 -7.64
N TYR A 59 14.83 -18.94 -7.14
CA TYR A 59 16.24 -18.66 -6.82
C TYR A 59 16.62 -18.94 -5.35
N GLY A 60 15.66 -19.33 -4.52
CA GLY A 60 15.79 -19.42 -3.07
C GLY A 60 15.67 -18.07 -2.37
N LEU A 61 15.18 -18.05 -1.12
CA LEU A 61 15.20 -16.86 -0.27
C LEU A 61 16.52 -16.79 0.48
N TRP A 62 17.29 -15.72 0.29
CA TRP A 62 18.60 -15.57 0.94
C TRP A 62 18.44 -14.80 2.23
N GLN A 63 18.90 -15.36 3.33
CA GLN A 63 18.78 -14.81 4.68
C GLN A 63 20.13 -14.43 5.29
N ARG A 64 21.23 -14.95 4.77
CA ARG A 64 22.60 -14.62 5.23
C ARG A 64 23.44 -14.03 4.10
N PRO A 65 24.39 -13.12 4.39
CA PRO A 65 25.30 -12.59 3.38
C PRO A 65 26.08 -13.69 2.65
N ASP A 66 26.51 -14.72 3.37
CA ASP A 66 27.29 -15.83 2.81
C ASP A 66 26.52 -16.62 1.75
N GLU A 67 25.20 -16.81 1.96
CA GLU A 67 24.31 -17.46 1.00
C GLU A 67 24.24 -16.68 -0.32
N VAL A 68 24.24 -15.35 -0.24
CA VAL A 68 24.25 -14.48 -1.43
C VAL A 68 25.50 -14.74 -2.25
N HIS A 69 26.67 -14.80 -1.60
CA HIS A 69 27.93 -15.06 -2.28
C HIS A 69 27.99 -16.47 -2.86
N ALA A 70 27.59 -17.48 -2.08
CA ALA A 70 27.58 -18.87 -2.52
C ALA A 70 26.71 -19.05 -3.78
N ILE A 71 25.47 -18.55 -3.77
CA ILE A 71 24.54 -18.72 -4.89
C ILE A 71 24.97 -17.91 -6.11
N LEU A 72 25.50 -16.69 -5.91
CA LEU A 72 26.03 -15.89 -7.01
C LEU A 72 27.28 -16.51 -7.65
N ASN A 73 28.04 -17.33 -6.92
CA ASN A 73 29.17 -18.07 -7.48
C ASN A 73 28.71 -19.28 -8.31
N VAL A 74 27.63 -19.95 -7.90
CA VAL A 74 27.03 -21.08 -8.64
C VAL A 74 26.44 -20.64 -9.98
N ILE A 75 25.80 -19.47 -10.02
CA ILE A 75 25.23 -18.95 -11.26
C ILE A 75 26.37 -18.51 -12.19
N THR A 76 26.44 -19.02 -13.41
CA THR A 76 27.48 -18.62 -14.38
C THR A 76 27.06 -17.39 -15.19
N ALA A 77 25.79 -17.33 -15.62
CA ALA A 77 25.28 -16.26 -16.46
C ALA A 77 25.07 -14.93 -15.69
N VAL A 78 25.72 -13.86 -16.17
CA VAL A 78 25.61 -12.48 -15.64
C VAL A 78 24.16 -11.97 -15.64
N THR A 79 23.39 -12.32 -16.67
CA THR A 79 21.98 -11.96 -16.81
C THR A 79 21.12 -12.60 -15.71
N GLU A 80 21.37 -13.87 -15.40
CA GLU A 80 20.68 -14.62 -14.35
C GLU A 80 21.06 -14.10 -12.95
N LYS A 81 22.34 -13.80 -12.68
CA LYS A 81 22.75 -13.14 -11.42
C LYS A 81 21.96 -11.86 -11.18
N ARG A 82 21.79 -11.06 -12.22
CA ARG A 82 21.03 -9.81 -12.13
C ARG A 82 19.55 -10.06 -11.89
N LYS A 83 18.94 -11.09 -12.49
CA LYS A 83 17.54 -11.46 -12.23
C LYS A 83 17.34 -11.91 -10.80
N ALA A 84 18.22 -12.77 -10.29
CA ALA A 84 18.19 -13.25 -8.91
C ALA A 84 18.33 -12.11 -7.90
N LEU A 85 19.31 -11.22 -8.05
CA LEU A 85 19.45 -10.04 -7.17
C LEU A 85 18.19 -9.15 -7.21
N ARG A 86 17.60 -8.97 -8.39
CA ARG A 86 16.37 -8.17 -8.55
C ARG A 86 15.15 -8.82 -7.92
N SER A 87 15.03 -10.14 -7.97
CA SER A 87 13.90 -10.85 -7.35
C SER A 87 13.98 -10.69 -5.83
N GLN A 88 15.16 -10.83 -5.23
CA GLN A 88 15.36 -10.58 -3.79
C GLN A 88 14.93 -9.17 -3.37
N ILE A 89 15.44 -8.14 -4.05
CA ILE A 89 15.12 -6.74 -3.73
C ILE A 89 13.62 -6.49 -3.84
N LYS A 90 12.98 -6.93 -4.94
CA LYS A 90 11.54 -6.72 -5.16
C LYS A 90 10.69 -7.49 -4.18
N PHE A 91 11.09 -8.71 -3.83
CA PHE A 91 10.37 -9.53 -2.85
C PHE A 91 10.41 -8.90 -1.47
N ARG A 92 11.59 -8.48 -1.01
CA ARG A 92 11.76 -7.77 0.27
C ARG A 92 10.94 -6.48 0.30
N GLN A 93 10.93 -5.71 -0.79
CA GLN A 93 10.16 -4.48 -0.91
C GLN A 93 8.64 -4.69 -0.95
N LYS A 94 8.15 -5.58 -1.83
CA LYS A 94 6.72 -5.67 -2.19
C LYS A 94 5.96 -6.77 -1.47
N VAL A 95 6.64 -7.86 -1.12
CA VAL A 95 6.05 -9.02 -0.44
C VAL A 95 6.25 -8.89 1.06
N LEU A 96 7.51 -8.81 1.52
CA LEU A 96 7.82 -8.68 2.94
C LEU A 96 7.52 -7.28 3.49
N LYS A 97 7.48 -6.26 2.62
CA LYS A 97 7.30 -4.85 3.01
C LYS A 97 8.31 -4.42 4.07
N GLN A 98 9.56 -4.88 3.93
CA GLN A 98 10.62 -4.57 4.88
C GLN A 98 10.81 -3.04 4.96
N ILE A 99 10.81 -2.51 6.17
CA ILE A 99 11.02 -1.09 6.43
C ILE A 99 12.52 -0.89 6.58
N VAL A 100 13.07 0.04 5.79
CA VAL A 100 14.48 0.44 5.86
C VAL A 100 14.60 1.95 5.85
N VAL A 101 15.65 2.44 6.50
CA VAL A 101 15.97 3.86 6.59
C VAL A 101 16.25 4.43 5.19
N ASP A 102 17.13 3.76 4.43
CA ASP A 102 17.44 4.16 3.05
C ASP A 102 16.59 3.40 2.02
N LYS A 103 15.56 4.07 1.50
CA LYS A 103 14.71 3.51 0.42
C LYS A 103 15.46 3.30 -0.90
N LYS A 104 16.63 3.91 -1.10
CA LYS A 104 17.45 3.73 -2.30
C LYS A 104 17.99 2.30 -2.42
N LEU A 105 18.03 1.55 -1.31
CA LEU A 105 18.39 0.12 -1.31
C LEU A 105 17.46 -0.71 -2.20
N TYR A 106 16.20 -0.30 -2.34
CA TYR A 106 15.23 -0.98 -3.20
C TYR A 106 15.32 -0.62 -4.68
N PHE A 107 16.15 0.35 -5.05
CA PHE A 107 16.27 0.75 -6.44
C PHE A 107 17.04 -0.31 -7.23
N VAL A 108 16.53 -0.60 -8.42
CA VAL A 108 17.14 -1.52 -9.39
C VAL A 108 17.82 -0.75 -10.53
N SER A 109 17.41 0.50 -10.71
CA SER A 109 17.96 1.45 -11.67
C SER A 109 18.04 2.82 -11.03
N GLU A 110 18.99 3.63 -11.49
CA GLU A 110 19.20 5.00 -11.05
C GLU A 110 19.32 5.87 -12.31
N LYS A 111 18.53 6.94 -12.38
CA LYS A 111 18.47 7.84 -13.55
C LYS A 111 18.29 7.11 -14.90
N GLY A 112 17.43 6.09 -14.92
CA GLY A 112 17.15 5.28 -16.12
C GLY A 112 18.20 4.23 -16.45
N LYS A 113 19.37 4.22 -15.80
CA LYS A 113 20.42 3.21 -16.02
C LYS A 113 20.31 2.09 -15.00
N ALA A 114 20.46 0.84 -15.47
CA ALA A 114 20.48 -0.32 -14.57
C ALA A 114 21.69 -0.24 -13.63
N LEU A 115 21.48 -0.52 -12.35
CA LEU A 115 22.57 -0.57 -11.39
C LEU A 115 23.57 -1.69 -11.74
N SER A 116 24.83 -1.48 -11.36
CA SER A 116 25.89 -2.48 -11.52
C SER A 116 25.60 -3.69 -10.63
N LEU A 117 26.10 -4.87 -11.03
CA LEU A 117 25.95 -6.09 -10.22
C LEU A 117 26.51 -5.94 -8.81
N LYS A 118 27.67 -5.28 -8.69
CA LYS A 118 28.31 -5.01 -7.39
C LYS A 118 27.39 -4.20 -6.47
N LYS A 119 26.73 -3.16 -7.00
CA LYS A 119 25.81 -2.29 -6.23
C LYS A 119 24.50 -3.00 -5.89
N LEU A 120 23.98 -3.85 -6.77
CA LEU A 120 22.81 -4.69 -6.47
C LEU A 120 23.12 -5.72 -5.37
N ASN A 121 24.32 -6.31 -5.40
CA ASN A 121 24.76 -7.25 -4.38
C ASN A 121 24.89 -6.57 -3.01
N SER A 122 25.58 -5.43 -2.94
CA SER A 122 25.72 -4.69 -1.69
C SER A 122 24.37 -4.23 -1.13
N ASN A 123 23.43 -3.84 -1.99
CA ASN A 123 22.07 -3.51 -1.56
C ASN A 123 21.37 -4.72 -0.92
N VAL A 124 21.45 -5.91 -1.52
CA VAL A 124 20.83 -7.13 -0.95
C VAL A 124 21.46 -7.49 0.40
N ILE A 125 22.79 -7.41 0.52
CA ILE A 125 23.49 -7.69 1.79
C ILE A 125 23.05 -6.69 2.86
N LYS A 126 23.01 -5.39 2.56
CA LYS A 126 22.51 -4.38 3.50
C LYS A 126 21.06 -4.64 3.92
N LEU A 127 20.19 -5.00 2.96
CA LEU A 127 18.81 -5.38 3.27
C LEU A 127 18.72 -6.63 4.15
N ILE A 128 19.67 -7.56 4.06
CA ILE A 128 19.74 -8.72 4.95
C ILE A 128 20.15 -8.27 6.36
N VAL A 129 21.26 -7.52 6.46
CA VAL A 129 21.82 -7.04 7.73
C VAL A 129 20.80 -6.19 8.48
N ASP A 130 20.19 -5.20 7.81
CA ASP A 130 19.12 -4.34 8.36
C ASP A 130 17.90 -5.16 8.85
N ALA A 131 17.63 -6.33 8.27
CA ALA A 131 16.54 -7.20 8.73
C ALA A 131 16.89 -7.95 10.01
N THR A 132 18.16 -8.34 10.18
CA THR A 132 18.68 -9.06 11.35
C THR A 132 18.89 -8.17 12.57
N GLU A 133 19.30 -6.92 12.37
CA GLU A 133 19.56 -5.97 13.47
C GLU A 133 18.27 -5.45 14.13
N GLY A 134 17.10 -5.75 13.55
CA GLY A 134 15.80 -5.29 14.03
C GLY A 134 15.60 -3.79 13.80
N PRO A 135 14.35 -3.30 13.82
CA PRO A 135 14.11 -1.87 13.80
C PRO A 135 14.70 -1.27 15.09
N SER A 136 15.63 -0.30 14.96
CA SER A 136 15.96 0.55 16.10
C SER A 136 14.66 1.15 16.64
N GLU A 137 14.54 1.29 17.96
CA GLU A 137 13.32 1.76 18.64
C GLU A 137 12.75 3.06 18.03
N GLU A 138 13.60 3.86 17.39
CA GLU A 138 13.25 5.09 16.68
C GLU A 138 12.35 4.88 15.44
N THR A 139 12.38 3.71 14.80
CA THR A 139 11.59 3.43 13.58
C THR A 139 10.13 3.14 13.90
N VAL A 140 9.83 2.62 15.10
CA VAL A 140 8.45 2.38 15.56
C VAL A 140 7.77 3.69 15.98
N ALA A 141 8.55 4.68 16.43
CA ALA A 141 8.04 5.98 16.87
C ALA A 141 7.50 6.88 15.74
N ARG A 142 7.80 6.61 14.46
CA ARG A 142 7.59 7.57 13.36
C ARG A 142 6.29 7.42 12.56
N GLY A 143 5.32 6.58 12.95
CA GLY A 143 4.19 6.33 12.04
C GLY A 143 2.82 5.97 12.62
N VAL A 144 2.70 5.57 13.88
CA VAL A 144 1.39 5.27 14.48
C VAL A 144 1.33 5.92 15.86
N PRO A 145 0.52 6.97 16.04
CA PRO A 145 0.24 7.51 17.36
C PRO A 145 -0.25 6.38 18.26
N LEU A 146 0.30 6.30 19.47
CA LEU A 146 0.17 5.22 20.46
C LEU A 146 -1.27 4.77 20.81
N PHE A 147 -2.29 5.46 20.31
CA PHE A 147 -3.69 5.34 20.69
C PHE A 147 -4.61 4.71 19.63
N VAL A 148 -4.18 4.57 18.36
CA VAL A 148 -5.04 3.95 17.32
C VAL A 148 -5.39 2.52 17.72
N GLY A 149 -6.69 2.20 17.77
CA GLY A 149 -7.23 0.88 18.15
C GLY A 149 -7.52 0.71 19.65
N LYS A 150 -7.03 1.61 20.53
CA LYS A 150 -7.27 1.54 21.98
C LYS A 150 -8.65 2.09 22.33
N LYS A 151 -9.23 1.58 23.43
CA LYS A 151 -10.41 2.18 24.07
C LYS A 151 -9.99 3.49 24.73
N ALA A 152 -10.74 4.55 24.49
CA ALA A 152 -10.51 5.87 25.05
C ALA A 152 -11.79 6.35 25.74
N LEU A 153 -11.63 6.82 26.98
CA LEU A 153 -12.67 7.54 27.71
C LEU A 153 -12.46 9.04 27.46
N ARG A 154 -13.39 9.68 26.75
CA ARG A 154 -13.36 11.13 26.48
C ARG A 154 -14.38 11.81 27.40
N THR A 155 -13.94 12.84 28.11
CA THR A 155 -14.82 13.70 28.89
C THR A 155 -15.15 14.92 28.05
N PHE A 156 -16.44 15.16 27.84
CA PHE A 156 -17.01 16.36 27.23
C PHE A 156 -17.73 17.17 28.31
N LYS A 157 -18.10 18.43 27.99
CA LYS A 157 -18.86 19.29 28.92
C LYS A 157 -20.17 18.64 29.39
N GLU A 158 -20.74 17.77 28.56
CA GLU A 158 -22.03 17.10 28.78
C GLU A 158 -21.90 15.72 29.44
N GLY A 159 -20.67 15.22 29.67
CA GLY A 159 -20.45 13.93 30.31
C GLY A 159 -19.29 13.12 29.75
N LYS A 160 -19.16 11.87 30.21
CA LYS A 160 -18.08 10.95 29.82
C LYS A 160 -18.56 9.93 28.79
N TRP A 161 -17.77 9.75 27.74
CA TRP A 161 -18.10 8.89 26.61
C TRP A 161 -16.98 7.89 26.35
N ASN A 162 -17.35 6.63 26.16
CA ASN A 162 -16.44 5.55 25.81
C ASN A 162 -16.40 5.35 24.29
N GLY A 163 -15.22 5.36 23.71
CA GLY A 163 -15.02 5.13 22.28
C GLY A 163 -13.74 4.34 21.97
N ARG A 164 -13.52 4.02 20.70
CA ARG A 164 -12.27 3.44 20.20
C ARG A 164 -11.66 4.40 19.18
N VAL A 165 -10.36 4.67 19.28
CA VAL A 165 -9.67 5.51 18.30
C VAL A 165 -9.54 4.73 16.99
N LEU A 166 -10.15 5.21 15.91
CA LEU A 166 -10.22 4.48 14.64
C LEU A 166 -8.99 4.70 13.76
N SER A 167 -8.55 5.95 13.63
CA SER A 167 -7.41 6.34 12.80
C SER A 167 -6.98 7.77 13.12
N VAL A 168 -5.82 8.16 12.60
CA VAL A 168 -5.27 9.51 12.70
C VAL A 168 -5.80 10.36 11.56
N VAL A 169 -6.14 11.62 11.85
CA VAL A 169 -6.53 12.57 10.82
C VAL A 169 -5.31 12.92 9.97
N LYS A 170 -5.42 12.71 8.65
CA LYS A 170 -4.32 12.96 7.71
C LYS A 170 -3.93 14.45 7.75
N GLY A 171 -2.67 14.73 8.06
CA GLY A 171 -2.13 16.09 8.20
C GLY A 171 -2.03 16.60 9.64
N PHE A 172 -2.62 15.87 10.60
CA PHE A 172 -2.59 16.23 12.01
C PHE A 172 -2.22 15.00 12.87
N PRO A 173 -0.93 14.61 12.92
CA PRO A 173 -0.49 13.40 13.59
C PRO A 173 -0.62 13.44 15.13
N ASN A 174 -0.84 14.62 15.72
CA ASN A 174 -0.90 14.84 17.17
C ASN A 174 -2.32 15.13 17.70
N LEU A 175 -3.36 14.92 16.87
CA LEU A 175 -4.77 15.16 17.23
C LEU A 175 -5.51 13.88 17.65
#